data_AF-A0A9P6GAB0-F1
#
_entry.id   AF-A0A9P6GAB0-F1
#
_cell.length_a   1.000
_cell.length_b   1.000
_cell.length_c   1.000
_cell.angle_alpha   90.00
_cell.angle_beta   90.00
_cell.angle_gamma   90.00
#
_symmetry.space_group_name_H-M   'P 1'
#
loop_
_entity.id
_entity.type
_entity.pdbx_description
1 polymer ?
#
loop_
_entity_poly.entity_id
_entity_poly.type
_entity_poly.pdbx_seq_one_letter_code
_entity_poly.pdbx_strand_id
1 'polypeptide(L)'
;MAPHNYSGPWQNFPSIDKWIGFEDMFNRNKSSMSATGNTGEDIGRIWNAIKECAKIGVDERVILAIIMQESHGDVGVQTTFSPGDHIPTGGLMQCSGCAGNPGQHGLSQNAITDMVRKGTEHFKGNLKAHGDQWSGQSIYPALREYNSGSVNLGNLSDGRGATASYVSDVANRLTGWVN
;
A
#
# COMPACT_ATOMS: atom_id res chain seq x y z
N MET A 1 18.99 1.89 1.52
CA MET A 1 18.97 3.36 1.68
C MET A 1 18.42 3.68 3.05
N ALA A 2 18.93 4.72 3.71
CA ALA A 2 18.35 5.16 4.98
C ALA A 2 17.01 5.88 4.71
N PRO A 3 16.00 5.72 5.57
CA PRO A 3 14.74 6.43 5.41
C PRO A 3 14.91 7.94 5.68
N HIS A 4 14.19 8.75 4.93
CA HIS A 4 14.03 10.19 5.14
C HIS A 4 12.75 10.48 5.95
N ASN A 5 12.79 11.46 6.85
CA ASN A 5 11.61 11.89 7.58
C ASN A 5 10.83 12.96 6.79
N TYR A 6 9.96 12.54 5.89
CA TYR A 6 9.08 13.44 5.15
C TYR A 6 7.90 13.89 6.03
N SER A 7 7.58 15.18 6.00
CA SER A 7 6.47 15.71 6.81
C SER A 7 5.88 17.00 6.25
N GLY A 8 4.70 17.39 6.73
CA GLY A 8 4.01 18.59 6.26
C GLY A 8 3.15 18.33 5.01
N PRO A 9 2.91 19.34 4.15
CA PRO A 9 2.06 19.19 2.98
C PRO A 9 2.76 18.36 1.89
N TRP A 10 2.01 17.95 0.86
CA TRP A 10 2.48 17.01 -0.16
C TRP A 10 3.76 17.44 -0.90
N GLN A 11 4.05 18.75 -0.98
CA GLN A 11 5.25 19.29 -1.64
C GLN A 11 6.55 18.85 -0.97
N ASN A 12 6.49 18.42 0.29
CA ASN A 12 7.66 17.96 1.05
C ASN A 12 7.99 16.48 0.79
N PHE A 13 7.19 15.79 -0.02
CA PHE A 13 7.36 14.38 -0.36
C PHE A 13 7.93 14.24 -1.79
N PRO A 14 8.66 13.15 -2.09
CA PRO A 14 9.36 13.01 -3.36
C PRO A 14 8.41 12.97 -4.57
N SER A 15 8.70 13.73 -5.61
CA SER A 15 7.98 13.63 -6.88
C SER A 15 8.19 12.27 -7.55
N ILE A 16 7.29 11.90 -8.47
CA ILE A 16 7.29 10.57 -9.13
C ILE A 16 8.59 10.28 -9.88
N ASP A 17 9.29 11.31 -10.40
CA ASP A 17 10.60 11.16 -11.05
C ASP A 17 11.71 10.69 -10.11
N LYS A 18 11.50 10.77 -8.79
CA LYS A 18 12.42 10.25 -7.78
C LYS A 18 12.15 8.80 -7.41
N TRP A 19 11.02 8.23 -7.85
CA TRP A 19 10.64 6.87 -7.50
C TRP A 19 11.42 5.89 -8.36
N ILE A 20 11.83 4.78 -7.75
CA ILE A 20 12.49 3.69 -8.48
C ILE A 20 11.48 2.96 -9.37
N GLY A 21 11.99 2.16 -10.30
CA GLY A 21 11.14 1.30 -11.15
C GLY A 21 10.47 0.19 -10.35
N PHE A 22 9.27 -0.23 -10.79
CA PHE A 22 8.50 -1.29 -10.14
C PHE A 22 9.29 -2.59 -9.98
N GLU A 23 10.02 -3.01 -11.02
CA GLU A 23 10.79 -4.26 -10.97
C GLU A 23 11.87 -4.22 -9.88
N ASP A 24 12.64 -3.13 -9.81
CA ASP A 24 13.64 -2.93 -8.76
C ASP A 24 12.97 -2.89 -7.37
N MET A 25 11.88 -2.15 -7.24
CA MET A 25 11.12 -2.05 -5.99
C MET A 25 10.62 -3.42 -5.51
N PHE A 26 10.05 -4.22 -6.41
CA PHE A 26 9.54 -5.54 -6.08
C PHE A 26 10.68 -6.49 -5.71
N ASN A 27 11.77 -6.51 -6.48
CA ASN A 27 12.92 -7.36 -6.21
C ASN A 27 13.54 -7.08 -4.84
N ARG A 28 13.61 -5.82 -4.42
CA ARG A 28 14.09 -5.43 -3.07
C ARG A 28 13.20 -5.96 -1.95
N ASN A 29 11.90 -6.06 -2.17
CA ASN A 29 10.93 -6.48 -1.16
C ASN A 29 10.72 -8.01 -1.09
N LYS A 30 11.23 -8.79 -2.04
CA LYS A 30 11.08 -10.27 -2.06
C LYS A 30 11.49 -10.93 -0.75
N SER A 31 12.62 -10.52 -0.17
CA SER A 31 13.09 -11.10 1.11
C SER A 31 12.12 -10.84 2.26
N SER A 32 11.51 -9.64 2.30
CA SER A 32 10.51 -9.29 3.31
C SER A 32 9.25 -10.14 3.13
N MET A 33 8.78 -10.29 1.89
CA MET A 33 7.63 -11.15 1.58
C MET A 33 7.90 -12.62 1.93
N SER A 34 9.08 -13.16 1.63
CA SER A 34 9.44 -14.54 2.00
C SER A 34 9.49 -14.75 3.50
N ALA A 35 9.95 -13.75 4.27
CA ALA A 35 10.06 -13.84 5.72
C ALA A 35 8.70 -13.95 6.44
N THR A 36 7.59 -13.65 5.77
CA THR A 36 6.24 -13.79 6.32
C THR A 36 5.74 -15.24 6.31
N GLY A 37 6.36 -16.11 5.52
CA GLY A 37 5.89 -17.47 5.25
C GLY A 37 5.35 -17.67 3.82
N ASN A 38 5.32 -16.61 2.99
CA ASN A 38 4.95 -16.73 1.58
C ASN A 38 5.83 -17.73 0.83
N THR A 39 5.18 -18.56 0.02
CA THR A 39 5.88 -19.40 -0.94
C THR A 39 6.44 -18.56 -2.10
N GLY A 40 7.38 -19.13 -2.86
CA GLY A 40 7.82 -18.49 -4.11
C GLY A 40 6.68 -18.25 -5.10
N GLU A 41 5.66 -19.12 -5.10
CA GLU A 41 4.46 -18.94 -5.92
C GLU A 41 3.59 -17.78 -5.44
N ASP A 42 3.41 -17.61 -4.12
CA ASP A 42 2.66 -16.46 -3.58
C ASP A 42 3.30 -15.15 -4.02
N ILE A 43 4.62 -15.03 -3.89
CA ILE A 43 5.37 -13.84 -4.32
C ILE A 43 5.19 -13.60 -5.83
N GLY A 44 5.32 -14.64 -6.66
CA GLY A 44 5.07 -14.53 -8.10
C GLY A 44 3.62 -14.11 -8.41
N ARG A 45 2.65 -14.60 -7.64
CA ARG A 45 1.23 -14.26 -7.80
C ARG A 45 0.93 -12.82 -7.35
N ILE A 46 1.62 -12.30 -6.32
CA ILE A 46 1.54 -10.89 -5.93
C ILE A 46 2.02 -10.00 -7.08
N TRP A 47 3.14 -10.32 -7.73
CA TRP A 47 3.60 -9.59 -8.92
C TRP A 47 2.52 -9.51 -10.01
N ASN A 48 1.97 -10.68 -10.38
CA ASN A 48 0.93 -10.77 -11.41
C ASN A 48 -0.33 -9.99 -11.01
N ALA A 49 -0.75 -10.10 -9.76
CA ALA A 49 -1.91 -9.40 -9.22
C ALA A 49 -1.73 -7.88 -9.28
N ILE A 50 -0.54 -7.37 -8.90
CA ILE A 50 -0.21 -5.94 -9.00
C ILE A 50 -0.28 -5.48 -10.45
N LYS A 51 0.37 -6.19 -11.39
CA LYS A 51 0.36 -5.82 -12.81
C LYS A 51 -1.05 -5.84 -13.41
N GLU A 52 -1.89 -6.78 -12.99
CA GLU A 52 -3.29 -6.85 -13.40
C GLU A 52 -4.10 -5.68 -12.83
N CYS A 53 -3.98 -5.42 -11.53
CA CYS A 53 -4.77 -4.39 -10.86
C CYS A 53 -4.33 -2.97 -11.24
N ALA A 54 -3.07 -2.76 -11.60
CA ALA A 54 -2.59 -1.48 -12.12
C ALA A 54 -3.38 -0.98 -13.34
N LYS A 55 -3.98 -1.89 -14.12
CA LYS A 55 -4.82 -1.57 -15.28
C LYS A 55 -6.07 -0.77 -14.94
N ILE A 56 -6.52 -0.74 -13.67
CA ILE A 56 -7.64 0.11 -13.25
C ILE A 56 -7.26 1.58 -13.06
N GLY A 57 -6.03 1.93 -13.47
CA GLY A 57 -5.48 3.26 -13.36
C GLY A 57 -5.02 3.51 -11.93
N VAL A 58 -4.16 2.62 -11.41
CA VAL A 58 -3.30 2.85 -10.25
C VAL A 58 -1.85 2.46 -10.58
N ASP A 59 -0.87 3.31 -10.29
CA ASP A 59 0.55 2.99 -10.51
C ASP A 59 0.98 1.76 -9.69
N GLU A 60 1.58 0.76 -10.33
CA GLU A 60 1.98 -0.50 -9.69
C GLU A 60 2.92 -0.32 -8.49
N ARG A 61 3.74 0.75 -8.48
CA ARG A 61 4.65 1.07 -7.36
C ARG A 61 3.87 1.49 -6.14
N VAL A 62 2.77 2.22 -6.32
CA VAL A 62 1.88 2.64 -5.24
C VAL A 62 1.16 1.43 -4.66
N ILE A 63 0.66 0.53 -5.51
CA ILE A 63 0.04 -0.73 -5.06
C ILE A 63 1.03 -1.53 -4.21
N LEU A 64 2.25 -1.75 -4.71
CA LEU A 64 3.29 -2.45 -3.96
C LEU A 64 3.64 -1.74 -2.65
N ALA A 65 3.77 -0.41 -2.65
CA ALA A 65 4.12 0.34 -1.47
C ALA A 65 3.07 0.19 -0.36
N ILE A 66 1.78 0.23 -0.72
CA ILE A 66 0.68 -0.02 0.21
C ILE A 66 0.73 -1.47 0.71
N ILE A 67 0.90 -2.47 -0.18
CA ILE A 67 1.03 -3.88 0.24
C ILE A 67 2.14 -4.05 1.29
N MET A 68 3.32 -3.48 1.03
CA MET A 68 4.45 -3.58 1.96
C MET A 68 4.23 -2.81 3.25
N GLN A 69 3.46 -1.73 3.22
CA GLN A 69 3.13 -0.95 4.41
C GLN A 69 2.08 -1.64 5.29
N GLU A 70 1.09 -2.28 4.66
CA GLU A 70 -0.07 -2.86 5.36
C GLU A 70 0.18 -4.29 5.86
N SER A 71 0.92 -5.09 5.09
CA SER A 71 1.08 -6.53 5.38
C SER A 71 2.51 -7.04 5.28
N HIS A 72 3.48 -6.19 4.91
CA HIS A 72 4.81 -6.64 4.50
C HIS A 72 4.76 -7.65 3.32
N GLY A 73 3.66 -7.63 2.57
CA GLY A 73 3.39 -8.58 1.49
C GLY A 73 2.94 -9.96 1.94
N ASP A 74 2.56 -10.15 3.20
CA ASP A 74 2.03 -11.41 3.72
C ASP A 74 0.62 -11.71 3.16
N VAL A 75 0.48 -12.77 2.35
CA VAL A 75 -0.84 -13.19 1.83
C VAL A 75 -1.73 -13.78 2.93
N GLY A 76 -1.11 -14.24 4.01
CA GLY A 76 -1.73 -14.82 5.19
C GLY A 76 -1.89 -13.85 6.36
N VAL A 77 -1.73 -12.54 6.11
CA VAL A 77 -1.79 -11.52 7.16
C VAL A 77 -3.11 -11.59 7.95
N GLN A 78 -3.03 -11.33 9.24
CA GLN A 78 -4.21 -11.29 10.10
C GLN A 78 -5.18 -10.19 9.66
N THR A 79 -6.48 -10.49 9.72
CA THR A 79 -7.52 -9.47 9.58
C THR A 79 -7.52 -8.60 10.83
N THR A 80 -7.45 -7.28 10.64
CA THR A 80 -7.59 -6.30 11.71
C THR A 80 -8.99 -5.69 11.69
N PHE A 81 -9.29 -4.77 12.61
CA PHE A 81 -10.59 -4.11 12.68
C PHE A 81 -10.42 -2.61 12.89
N SER A 82 -11.23 -1.81 12.19
CA SER A 82 -11.23 -0.37 12.37
C SER A 82 -11.63 0.01 13.81
N PRO A 83 -10.99 1.03 14.41
CA PRO A 83 -11.41 1.54 15.71
C PRO A 83 -12.85 2.08 15.66
N GLY A 84 -13.67 1.74 16.65
CA GLY A 84 -15.06 2.23 16.78
C GLY A 84 -16.07 1.37 16.03
N ASP A 85 -16.03 1.38 14.70
CA ASP A 85 -17.06 0.73 13.86
C ASP A 85 -16.86 -0.79 13.69
N HIS A 86 -15.72 -1.33 14.15
CA HIS A 86 -15.39 -2.75 14.10
C HIS A 86 -15.51 -3.36 12.69
N ILE A 87 -15.17 -2.56 11.66
CA ILE A 87 -15.20 -3.02 10.27
C ILE A 87 -13.94 -3.85 10.02
N PRO A 88 -14.04 -5.07 9.48
CA PRO A 88 -12.87 -5.88 9.17
C PRO A 88 -12.01 -5.23 8.09
N THR A 89 -10.71 -5.19 8.33
CA THR A 89 -9.67 -4.74 7.39
C THR A 89 -8.79 -5.94 7.08
N GLY A 90 -8.75 -6.37 5.81
CA GLY A 90 -8.20 -7.68 5.46
C GLY A 90 -7.44 -7.74 4.14
N GLY A 91 -6.62 -8.78 4.01
CA GLY A 91 -5.82 -9.09 2.84
C GLY A 91 -4.54 -8.24 2.73
N LEU A 92 -3.84 -8.39 1.60
CA LEU A 92 -2.51 -7.79 1.36
C LEU A 92 -2.44 -6.28 1.55
N MET A 93 -3.54 -5.57 1.31
CA MET A 93 -3.62 -4.11 1.44
C MET A 93 -4.50 -3.67 2.63
N GLN A 94 -4.92 -4.59 3.50
CA GLN A 94 -5.73 -4.31 4.70
C GLN A 94 -6.91 -3.35 4.46
N CYS A 95 -7.56 -3.44 3.29
CA CYS A 95 -8.63 -2.49 2.95
C CYS A 95 -9.86 -2.71 3.82
N SER A 96 -10.55 -1.62 4.16
CA SER A 96 -11.79 -1.67 4.94
C SER A 96 -12.88 -2.46 4.20
N GLY A 97 -13.52 -3.40 4.91
CA GLY A 97 -14.54 -4.30 4.38
C GLY A 97 -14.00 -5.47 3.57
N CYS A 98 -12.67 -5.62 3.45
CA CYS A 98 -12.05 -6.66 2.65
C CYS A 98 -11.82 -7.96 3.45
N ALA A 99 -11.97 -9.09 2.78
CA ALA A 99 -11.60 -10.38 3.33
C ALA A 99 -10.10 -10.65 3.18
N GLY A 100 -9.51 -11.25 4.21
CA GLY A 100 -8.15 -11.82 4.18
C GLY A 100 -8.16 -13.34 4.26
N ASN A 101 -6.98 -13.95 4.27
CA ASN A 101 -6.80 -15.40 4.41
C ASN A 101 -5.87 -15.71 5.60
N PRO A 102 -6.25 -15.33 6.83
CA PRO A 102 -5.34 -15.32 7.98
C PRO A 102 -4.67 -16.69 8.20
N GLY A 103 -3.34 -16.69 8.28
CA GLY A 103 -2.50 -17.87 8.49
C GLY A 103 -2.32 -18.78 7.27
N GLN A 104 -2.91 -18.46 6.12
CA GLN A 104 -2.83 -19.28 4.92
C GLN A 104 -1.80 -18.75 3.92
N HIS A 105 -1.04 -19.67 3.34
CA HIS A 105 -0.05 -19.44 2.28
C HIS A 105 -0.24 -20.47 1.17
N GLY A 106 0.43 -20.30 0.03
CA GLY A 106 0.20 -21.12 -1.16
C GLY A 106 -1.17 -20.83 -1.80
N LEU A 107 -1.64 -19.59 -1.70
CA LEU A 107 -2.95 -19.19 -2.19
C LEU A 107 -3.00 -19.18 -3.71
N SER A 108 -4.18 -19.45 -4.28
CA SER A 108 -4.37 -19.39 -5.73
C SER A 108 -4.15 -17.97 -6.27
N GLN A 109 -3.79 -17.85 -7.56
CA GLN A 109 -3.68 -16.55 -8.24
C GLN A 109 -4.95 -15.72 -8.10
N ASN A 110 -6.13 -16.34 -8.20
CA ASN A 110 -7.41 -15.63 -8.09
C ASN A 110 -7.62 -15.05 -6.69
N ALA A 111 -7.28 -15.78 -5.64
CA ALA A 111 -7.40 -15.29 -4.26
C ALA A 111 -6.48 -14.08 -4.00
N ILE A 112 -5.23 -14.14 -4.46
CA ILE A 112 -4.29 -13.03 -4.35
C ILE A 112 -4.73 -11.84 -5.20
N THR A 113 -5.16 -12.07 -6.44
CA THR A 113 -5.67 -11.01 -7.32
C THR A 113 -6.90 -10.32 -6.73
N ASP A 114 -7.83 -11.06 -6.12
CA ASP A 114 -9.01 -10.48 -5.47
C ASP A 114 -8.65 -9.54 -4.30
N MET A 115 -7.72 -9.96 -3.44
CA MET A 115 -7.23 -9.12 -2.33
C MET A 115 -6.58 -7.83 -2.84
N VAL A 116 -5.69 -7.94 -3.83
CA VAL A 116 -5.02 -6.76 -4.42
C VAL A 116 -6.01 -5.86 -5.16
N ARG A 117 -6.98 -6.45 -5.88
CA ARG A 117 -7.99 -5.69 -6.63
C ARG A 117 -8.83 -4.81 -5.70
N LYS A 118 -9.37 -5.39 -4.62
CA LYS A 118 -10.19 -4.65 -3.66
C LYS A 118 -9.42 -3.51 -2.98
N GLY A 119 -8.17 -3.75 -2.58
CA GLY A 119 -7.31 -2.70 -2.03
C GLY A 119 -6.99 -1.60 -3.04
N THR A 120 -6.73 -1.99 -4.29
CA THR A 120 -6.46 -1.05 -5.38
C THR A 120 -7.69 -0.20 -5.70
N GLU A 121 -8.88 -0.80 -5.73
CA GLU A 121 -10.17 -0.11 -5.93
C GLU A 121 -10.47 0.88 -4.81
N HIS A 122 -10.22 0.48 -3.55
CA HIS A 122 -10.34 1.37 -2.39
C HIS A 122 -9.40 2.56 -2.56
N PHE A 123 -8.10 2.34 -2.77
CA PHE A 123 -7.14 3.43 -2.97
C PHE A 123 -7.50 4.32 -4.17
N LYS A 124 -8.01 3.75 -5.27
CA LYS A 124 -8.48 4.50 -6.43
C LYS A 124 -9.66 5.43 -6.07
N GLY A 125 -10.52 5.04 -5.15
CA GLY A 125 -11.56 5.91 -4.59
C GLY A 125 -10.97 7.15 -3.92
N ASN A 126 -9.99 6.97 -3.03
CA ASN A 126 -9.30 8.06 -2.35
C ASN A 126 -8.53 8.94 -3.33
N LEU A 127 -7.88 8.34 -4.33
CA LEU A 127 -7.19 9.06 -5.38
C LEU A 127 -8.15 9.99 -6.14
N LYS A 128 -9.37 9.51 -6.47
CA LYS A 128 -10.43 10.33 -7.08
C LYS A 128 -10.89 11.46 -6.16
N ALA A 129 -11.06 11.20 -4.86
CA ALA A 129 -11.41 12.22 -3.87
C ALA A 129 -10.36 13.35 -3.80
N HIS A 130 -9.12 13.04 -4.19
CA HIS A 130 -8.00 13.98 -4.23
C HIS A 130 -7.59 14.42 -5.65
N GLY A 131 -8.49 14.33 -6.63
CA GLY A 131 -8.31 14.93 -7.97
C GLY A 131 -7.79 14.00 -9.07
N ASP A 132 -7.57 12.74 -8.74
CA ASP A 132 -7.21 11.65 -9.67
C ASP A 132 -5.95 11.88 -10.53
N GLN A 133 -4.97 12.64 -10.01
CA GLN A 133 -3.73 12.93 -10.74
C GLN A 133 -2.60 11.97 -10.38
N TRP A 134 -1.77 11.61 -11.37
CA TRP A 134 -0.47 10.99 -11.14
C TRP A 134 0.57 12.01 -10.73
N SER A 135 0.36 12.60 -9.56
CA SER A 135 1.31 13.52 -8.93
C SER A 135 1.23 13.42 -7.41
N GLY A 136 2.26 13.92 -6.72
CA GLY A 136 2.27 13.99 -5.26
C GLY A 136 1.05 14.73 -4.68
N GLN A 137 0.47 15.67 -5.43
CA GLN A 137 -0.71 16.44 -5.03
C GLN A 137 -1.93 15.55 -4.77
N SER A 138 -2.13 14.48 -5.55
CA SER A 138 -3.27 13.56 -5.34
C SER A 138 -2.86 12.32 -4.56
N ILE A 139 -1.68 11.77 -4.85
CA ILE A 139 -1.25 10.48 -4.29
C ILE A 139 -1.01 10.55 -2.79
N TYR A 140 -0.28 11.56 -2.30
CA TYR A 140 0.07 11.62 -0.89
C TYR A 140 -1.13 11.92 0.03
N PRO A 141 -2.05 12.83 -0.33
CA PRO A 141 -3.32 12.94 0.39
C PRO A 141 -4.16 11.66 0.34
N ALA A 142 -4.26 10.99 -0.80
CA ALA A 142 -4.99 9.73 -0.93
C ALA A 142 -4.40 8.62 -0.05
N LEU A 143 -3.08 8.54 0.09
CA LEU A 143 -2.41 7.62 1.01
C LEU A 143 -2.73 7.94 2.48
N ARG A 144 -2.79 9.23 2.84
CA ARG A 144 -3.22 9.62 4.19
C ARG A 144 -4.67 9.22 4.41
N GLU A 145 -5.56 9.51 3.47
CA GLU A 145 -6.96 9.10 3.55
C GLU A 145 -7.11 7.58 3.66
N TYR A 146 -6.28 6.82 2.93
CA TYR A 146 -6.30 5.35 3.00
C TYR A 146 -5.97 4.85 4.40
N ASN A 147 -5.01 5.49 5.07
CA ASN A 147 -4.59 5.13 6.41
C ASN A 147 -5.54 5.59 7.53
N SER A 148 -6.09 6.80 7.43
CA SER A 148 -6.81 7.45 8.54
C SER A 148 -8.27 7.80 8.26
N GLY A 149 -8.78 7.57 7.04
CA GLY A 149 -10.12 7.95 6.61
C GLY A 149 -10.39 9.47 6.59
N SER A 150 -9.39 10.30 6.92
CA SER A 150 -9.47 11.75 6.96
C SER A 150 -8.10 12.38 6.78
N VAL A 151 -8.04 13.61 6.28
CA VAL A 151 -6.77 14.24 5.86
C VAL A 151 -6.63 15.66 6.42
N ASN A 152 -5.42 16.02 6.84
CA ASN A 152 -5.00 17.41 7.02
C ASN A 152 -4.09 17.78 5.83
N LEU A 153 -4.64 18.48 4.83
CA LEU A 153 -3.87 18.82 3.61
C LEU A 153 -2.65 19.72 3.90
N GLY A 154 -2.64 20.45 5.00
CA GLY A 154 -1.50 21.24 5.44
C GLY A 154 -0.41 20.41 6.13
N ASN A 155 -0.73 19.21 6.59
CA ASN A 155 0.22 18.32 7.26
C ASN A 155 -0.17 16.84 7.13
N LEU A 156 0.42 16.15 6.16
CA LEU A 156 0.19 14.71 5.93
C LEU A 156 0.86 13.82 6.98
N SER A 157 1.64 14.36 7.91
CA SER A 157 2.11 13.64 9.11
C SER A 157 1.13 13.73 10.29
N ASP A 158 0.07 14.53 10.17
CA ASP A 158 -1.06 14.48 11.10
C ASP A 158 -1.80 13.16 10.88
N GLY A 159 -1.56 12.20 11.77
CA GLY A 159 -2.10 10.85 11.66
C GLY A 159 -3.62 10.77 11.86
N ARG A 160 -4.28 11.82 12.35
CA ARG A 160 -5.74 11.83 12.60
C ARG A 160 -6.23 10.62 13.41
N GLY A 161 -5.41 10.13 14.35
CA GLY A 161 -5.69 8.93 15.15
C GLY A 161 -5.12 7.62 14.60
N ALA A 162 -4.55 7.63 13.39
CA ALA A 162 -3.81 6.52 12.80
C ALA A 162 -2.29 6.79 12.77
N THR A 163 -1.53 5.93 12.10
CA THR A 163 -0.06 5.95 12.05
C THR A 163 0.47 7.24 11.41
N ALA A 164 1.06 8.12 12.23
CA ALA A 164 1.58 9.42 11.77
C ALA A 164 2.65 9.30 10.66
N SER A 165 3.54 8.29 10.72
CA SER A 165 4.61 8.09 9.74
C SER A 165 4.15 7.52 8.39
N TYR A 166 2.90 7.06 8.26
CA TYR A 166 2.43 6.26 7.12
C TYR A 166 2.84 6.80 5.74
N VAL A 167 2.55 8.08 5.46
CA VAL A 167 2.86 8.69 4.16
C VAL A 167 4.37 8.84 3.95
N SER A 168 5.13 9.10 5.02
CA SER A 168 6.60 9.15 4.96
C SER A 168 7.18 7.78 4.67
N ASP A 169 6.70 6.74 5.34
CA ASP A 169 7.16 5.37 5.16
C ASP A 169 6.86 4.89 3.73
N VAL A 170 5.65 5.12 3.24
CA VAL A 170 5.27 4.81 1.84
C VAL A 170 6.14 5.60 0.85
N ALA A 171 6.39 6.89 1.09
CA ALA A 171 7.27 7.69 0.25
C ALA A 171 8.71 7.14 0.20
N ASN A 172 9.24 6.67 1.33
CA ASN A 172 10.55 6.00 1.37
C ASN A 172 10.54 4.68 0.60
N ARG A 173 9.48 3.88 0.70
CA ARG A 173 9.35 2.63 -0.09
C ARG A 173 9.38 2.92 -1.59
N LEU A 174 8.67 3.96 -2.03
CA LEU A 174 8.64 4.40 -3.43
C LEU A 174 10.02 4.86 -3.95
N THR A 175 10.88 5.36 -3.06
CA THR A 175 12.28 5.72 -3.39
C THR A 175 13.26 4.58 -3.18
N GLY A 176 12.81 3.38 -2.74
CA GLY A 176 13.61 2.16 -2.69
C GLY A 176 14.13 1.74 -1.31
N TRP A 177 13.54 2.28 -0.24
CA TRP A 177 13.71 1.77 1.13
C TRP A 177 12.95 0.46 1.35
N VAL A 178 13.53 -0.42 2.16
CA VAL A 178 12.96 -1.69 2.62
C VAL A 178 13.25 -1.85 4.12
N ASN A 179 12.34 -2.51 4.83
CA ASN A 179 12.43 -2.75 6.28
C ASN A 179 13.13 -4.07 6.58
#